data_AF-A0A7X9S0G9-F1
#
_entry.id   AF-A0A7X9S0G9-F1
#
_cell.length_a   1.000
_cell.length_b   1.000
_cell.length_c   1.000
_cell.angle_alpha   90.00
_cell.angle_beta   90.00
_cell.angle_gamma   90.00
#
_symmetry.space_group_name_H-M   'P 1'
#
loop_
_entity.id
_entity.type
_entity.pdbx_description
1 polymer ?
#
loop_
_entity_poly.entity_id
_entity_poly.type
_entity_poly.pdbx_seq_one_letter_code
_entity_poly.pdbx_strand_id
1 'polypeptide(L)'
;MISNLFLRNTMKDHNLQETYIINSNLPYHIVRPVGLTDDASKGEVQVENEGALPSYNIPKIDVENYLVKSLMEGKRGFSGISQMS
;
A
#
# COMPACT_ATOMS: atom_id res chain seq x y z
N MET A 1 14.21 -11.17 18.18
CA MET A 1 13.23 -10.35 17.43
C MET A 1 11.87 -11.03 17.48
N ILE A 2 11.04 -10.66 18.45
CA ILE A 2 9.69 -11.22 18.64
C ILE A 2 8.74 -10.76 17.51
N SER A 3 9.02 -9.59 16.90
CA SER A 3 8.31 -9.05 15.73
C SER A 3 8.33 -10.00 14.52
N ASN A 4 9.45 -10.67 14.23
CA ASN A 4 9.51 -11.62 13.11
C ASN A 4 8.62 -12.84 13.31
N LEU A 5 8.34 -13.24 14.56
CA LEU A 5 7.45 -14.38 14.82
C LEU A 5 5.98 -13.99 14.59
N PHE A 6 5.58 -12.81 15.08
CA PHE A 6 4.20 -12.32 14.94
C PHE A 6 3.88 -11.86 13.52
N LEU A 7 4.82 -11.22 12.82
CA LEU A 7 4.59 -10.71 11.48
C LEU A 7 4.74 -11.79 10.40
N ARG A 8 5.41 -12.92 10.67
CA ARG A 8 5.66 -13.95 9.64
C ARG A 8 4.38 -14.49 9.02
N ASN A 9 3.37 -14.77 9.84
CA ASN A 9 2.11 -15.30 9.32
C ASN A 9 1.34 -14.23 8.54
N THR A 10 1.28 -13.01 9.06
CA THR A 10 0.68 -11.86 8.38
C THR A 10 1.35 -11.58 7.03
N MET A 11 2.67 -11.57 6.97
CA MET A 11 3.41 -11.38 5.71
C MET A 11 3.20 -12.53 4.72
N LYS A 12 3.12 -13.78 5.21
CA LYS A 12 2.79 -14.93 4.35
C LYS A 12 1.39 -14.79 3.76
N ASP A 13 0.41 -14.38 4.57
CA ASP A 13 -0.97 -14.19 4.14
C ASP A 13 -1.08 -13.05 3.11
N HIS A 14 -0.44 -11.90 3.36
CA HIS A 14 -0.35 -10.81 2.39
C HIS A 14 0.27 -11.27 1.06
N ASN A 15 1.38 -12.01 1.10
CA ASN A 15 2.00 -12.52 -0.12
C ASN A 15 1.07 -13.49 -0.88
N LEU A 16 0.31 -14.33 -0.16
CA LEU A 16 -0.68 -15.22 -0.78
C LEU A 16 -1.81 -14.43 -1.42
N GLN A 17 -2.34 -13.41 -0.74
CA GLN A 17 -3.36 -12.52 -1.28
C GLN A 17 -2.90 -11.85 -2.57
N GLU A 18 -1.71 -11.25 -2.58
CA GLU A 18 -1.17 -10.65 -3.80
C GLU A 18 -0.98 -11.69 -4.91
N THR A 19 -0.47 -12.88 -4.57
CA THR A 19 -0.29 -13.98 -5.53
C THR A 19 -1.62 -14.39 -6.19
N TYR A 20 -2.70 -14.49 -5.42
CA TYR A 20 -4.02 -14.82 -5.98
C TYR A 20 -4.52 -13.73 -6.93
N ILE A 21 -4.35 -12.45 -6.58
CA ILE A 21 -4.75 -11.34 -7.45
C ILE A 21 -3.92 -11.32 -8.73
N ILE A 22 -2.60 -11.47 -8.63
CA ILE A 22 -1.69 -11.47 -9.78
C ILE A 22 -2.03 -12.61 -10.75
N ASN A 23 -2.37 -13.79 -10.22
CA ASN A 23 -2.69 -14.98 -11.04
C ASN A 23 -4.15 -15.07 -11.48
N SER A 24 -5.00 -14.09 -11.15
CA SER A 24 -6.45 -14.13 -11.42
C SER A 24 -6.82 -13.84 -12.89
N ASN A 25 -5.87 -13.40 -13.72
CA ASN A 25 -6.11 -12.82 -15.05
C ASN A 25 -7.02 -11.57 -15.07
N LEU A 26 -7.33 -10.99 -13.91
CA LEU A 26 -8.09 -9.74 -13.82
C LEU A 26 -7.15 -8.53 -13.88
N PRO A 27 -7.61 -7.37 -14.41
CA PRO A 27 -6.91 -6.12 -14.21
C PRO A 27 -6.83 -5.80 -12.72
N TYR A 28 -5.63 -5.47 -12.23
CA TYR A 28 -5.42 -5.16 -10.82
C TYR A 28 -4.53 -3.95 -10.63
N HIS A 29 -4.72 -3.30 -9.48
CA HIS A 29 -3.78 -2.37 -8.88
C HIS A 29 -3.63 -2.68 -7.39
N ILE A 30 -2.43 -3.09 -6.98
CA ILE A 30 -2.11 -3.42 -5.60
C ILE A 30 -1.45 -2.19 -4.96
N VAL A 31 -2.07 -1.67 -3.91
CA VAL A 31 -1.57 -0.53 -3.13
C VAL A 31 -0.95 -1.04 -1.85
N ARG A 32 0.32 -0.69 -1.61
CA ARG A 32 1.12 -1.08 -0.44
C ARG A 32 1.43 0.17 0.40
N PRO A 33 0.53 0.58 1.30
CA PRO A 33 0.81 1.69 2.18
C PRO A 33 1.83 1.30 3.25
N VAL A 34 2.58 2.30 3.71
CA VAL A 34 3.36 2.21 4.96
C VAL A 34 2.42 2.23 6.19
N GLY A 35 2.96 2.39 7.40
CA GLY A 35 2.20 2.36 8.65
C GLY A 35 0.99 3.29 8.64
N LEU A 36 -0.20 2.73 8.87
CA LEU A 36 -1.45 3.51 8.84
C LEU A 36 -1.62 4.31 10.13
N THR A 37 -2.01 5.57 10.01
CA THR A 37 -2.39 6.42 11.16
C THR A 37 -3.82 6.92 11.04
N ASP A 38 -4.42 7.30 12.17
CA ASP A 38 -5.73 7.95 12.25
C ASP A 38 -5.62 9.49 12.24
N ASP A 39 -4.49 10.02 11.72
CA ASP A 39 -4.28 11.45 11.59
C ASP A 39 -5.28 12.06 10.58
N ALA A 40 -5.45 13.38 10.65
CA ALA A 40 -6.09 14.12 9.58
C ALA A 40 -5.32 13.98 8.26
N SER A 41 -6.02 14.20 7.13
CA SER A 41 -5.41 14.21 5.81
C SER A 41 -4.23 15.18 5.74
N LYS A 42 -3.13 14.70 5.19
CA LYS A 42 -1.93 15.49 4.89
C LYS A 42 -1.79 15.77 3.40
N GLY A 43 -2.79 15.36 2.61
CA GLY A 43 -2.91 15.68 1.20
C GLY A 43 -2.33 14.61 0.30
N GLU A 44 -1.48 15.01 -0.65
CA GLU A 44 -0.97 14.10 -1.67
C GLU A 44 -0.01 13.05 -1.08
N VAL A 45 -0.08 11.85 -1.67
CA VAL A 45 0.76 10.71 -1.30
C VAL A 45 1.95 10.62 -2.24
N GLN A 46 3.11 10.25 -1.71
CA GLN A 46 4.25 9.86 -2.53
C GLN A 46 4.05 8.43 -3.02
N VAL A 47 4.29 8.18 -4.30
CA VAL A 47 4.32 6.83 -4.88
C VAL A 47 5.77 6.47 -5.20
N GLU A 48 6.23 5.34 -4.68
CA GLU A 48 7.52 4.74 -5.04
C GLU A 48 7.36 3.23 -5.17
N ASN A 49 7.89 2.68 -6.25
CA ASN A 49 7.84 1.25 -6.54
C ASN A 49 9.21 0.58 -6.38
N GLU A 50 10.28 1.36 -6.39
CA GLU A 50 11.65 0.89 -6.28
C GLU A 50 12.41 1.68 -5.20
N GLY A 51 12.98 0.99 -4.23
CA GLY A 51 13.74 1.62 -3.16
C GLY A 51 12.90 2.02 -1.94
N ALA A 52 13.40 2.97 -1.15
CA ALA A 52 12.83 3.33 0.13
C ALA A 52 11.80 4.45 -0.01
N LEU A 53 10.65 4.28 0.65
CA LEU A 53 9.67 5.35 0.80
C LEU A 53 10.17 6.40 1.81
N PRO A 54 9.87 7.70 1.60
CA PRO A 54 10.39 8.81 2.41
C PRO A 54 9.79 8.87 3.82
N SER A 55 8.62 8.26 4.05
CA SER A 55 7.94 8.20 5.35
C SER A 55 7.56 6.77 5.69
N TYR A 56 7.57 6.45 6.98
CA TYR A 56 7.10 5.16 7.50
C TYR A 56 5.62 5.15 7.87
N ASN A 57 4.95 6.30 7.79
CA ASN A 57 3.53 6.44 8.14
C ASN A 57 2.72 7.21 7.07
N ILE A 58 1.42 6.93 7.01
CA ILE A 58 0.45 7.57 6.12
C ILE A 58 -0.95 7.58 6.79
N PRO A 59 -1.70 8.70 6.74
CA PRO A 59 -3.09 8.73 7.22
C PRO A 59 -3.99 7.81 6.41
N LYS A 60 -4.90 7.06 7.07
CA LYS A 60 -5.87 6.18 6.38
C LYS A 60 -6.69 6.93 5.32
N ILE A 61 -7.10 8.16 5.64
CA ILE A 61 -7.88 9.01 4.72
C ILE A 61 -7.13 9.29 3.41
N ASP A 62 -5.80 9.41 3.44
CA ASP A 62 -5.00 9.67 2.25
C ASP A 62 -4.80 8.40 1.41
N VAL A 63 -4.76 7.23 2.05
CA VAL A 63 -4.81 5.92 1.36
C VAL A 63 -6.14 5.74 0.65
N GLU A 64 -7.26 6.05 1.31
CA GLU A 64 -8.61 5.98 0.73
C GLU A 64 -8.75 6.91 -0.48
N ASN A 65 -8.30 8.17 -0.35
CA ASN A 65 -8.29 9.13 -1.44
C ASN A 65 -7.46 8.62 -2.64
N TYR A 66 -6.28 8.04 -2.37
CA TYR A 66 -5.44 7.48 -3.42
C TYR A 66 -6.07 6.26 -4.09
N LEU A 67 -6.74 5.38 -3.33
CA LEU A 67 -7.45 4.22 -3.90
C LEU A 67 -8.53 4.66 -4.89
N VAL A 68 -9.35 5.66 -4.52
CA VAL A 68 -10.40 6.20 -5.41
C VAL A 68 -9.78 6.84 -6.65
N LYS A 69 -8.76 7.69 -6.49
CA LYS A 69 -8.04 8.32 -7.60
C LYS A 69 -7.48 7.27 -8.55
N SER A 70 -6.80 6.27 -8.01
CA SER A 70 -6.17 5.21 -8.78
C SER A 70 -7.17 4.38 -9.60
N LEU A 71 -8.33 4.09 -9.01
CA LEU A 71 -9.43 3.42 -9.69
C LEU A 71 -9.96 4.28 -10.85
N MET A 72 -10.19 5.57 -10.61
CA MET A 72 -10.69 6.52 -11.63
C MET A 72 -9.70 6.71 -12.78
N GLU A 73 -8.40 6.68 -12.50
CA GLU A 73 -7.34 6.78 -13.51
C GLU A 73 -7.07 5.46 -14.24
N GLY A 74 -7.71 4.35 -13.83
CA GLY A 74 -7.51 3.04 -14.42
C GLY A 74 -6.08 2.51 -14.25
N LYS A 75 -5.39 2.93 -13.17
CA LYS A 75 -4.01 2.53 -12.89
C LYS A 75 -3.91 1.01 -12.72
N ARG A 76 -2.74 0.45 -13.06
CA ARG A 76 -2.48 -0.99 -12.99
C ARG A 76 -1.13 -1.29 -12.33
N GLY A 77 -0.94 -2.53 -11.90
CA GLY A 77 0.32 -3.01 -11.33
C GLY A 77 0.40 -2.72 -9.83
N PHE A 78 1.48 -2.08 -9.38
CA PHE A 78 1.78 -1.88 -7.96
C PHE A 78 2.03 -0.40 -7.64
N SER A 79 1.77 -0.01 -6.40
CA SER A 79 2.15 1.28 -5.84
C SER A 79 2.52 1.14 -4.37
N GLY A 80 3.79 1.31 -4.03
CA GLY A 80 4.19 1.62 -2.66
C GLY A 80 3.84 3.08 -2.37
N ILE A 81 3.14 3.34 -1.26
CA ILE A 81 2.72 4.71 -0.93
C ILE A 81 3.10 5.10 0.49
N SER A 82 3.54 6.34 0.65
CA SER A 82 3.77 6.95 1.95
C SER A 82 3.35 8.41 1.96
N GLN A 83 3.30 9.00 3.14
CA GLN A 83 3.16 10.44 3.23
C GLN A 83 4.35 11.15 2.57
N MET A 84 4.07 12.25 1.87
CA MET A 84 5.10 13.19 1.43
C MET A 84 5.70 13.88 2.66
N SER A 85 7.01 13.77 2.84
CA SER A 85 7.76 14.31 3.99
C SER A 85 7.70 15.82 4.08
#